data_AF-A0A554KTV7-F1
#
_entry.id   AF-A0A554KTV7-F1
#
_cell.length_a   1.000
_cell.length_b   1.000
_cell.length_c   1.000
_cell.angle_alpha   90.00
_cell.angle_beta   90.00
_cell.angle_gamma   90.00
#
_symmetry.space_group_name_H-M   'P 1'
#
loop_
_entity.id
_entity.type
_entity.pdbx_description
1 polymer ?
#
loop_
_entity_poly.entity_id
_entity_poly.type
_entity_poly.pdbx_seq_one_letter_code
_entity_poly.pdbx_strand_id
1 'polypeptide(L)'
;MSSVSNEELKAFVEQFIKDSKLELLTAEDVLREKKYKWVRDLAEQNCMKAQKELRQKEQAEAARRKAELDKQKAEEAAKLATLFRENIGLTPLSPEELQERIDNVAVNGKVAADIFPPSEIPPAVIELSKELGGRLPDDMFKSPERAVTFRGWLAFWHKNLQRELDRDDLFSEYREALENRKRDMKSIFDNISAVVAAWGYDPRKAKTSPDDFHAMRTEMEAEGSRFFWLTQAPKVETAEEKAAREQEKAMKEAERQRFEEFVDSLKVRLIETNPELGDETAKKMANRLAKKYDQTSSDINQIFATAATHRMVSAKGQEAEERTAKIYARAAGMTDEAFKIAVDALHEQHAIDAQAQAERDRESKAHHGTMKPETVAAHASKKNGQAKKKDKNKKK
;
A
#
# COMPACT_ATOMS: atom_id res chain seq x y z
N MET A 1 15.36 10.27 -34.76
CA MET A 1 16.81 10.59 -34.78
C MET A 1 16.92 12.04 -35.26
N SER A 2 17.48 12.96 -34.47
CA SER A 2 17.74 14.34 -34.94
C SER A 2 18.87 14.29 -35.96
N SER A 3 18.59 14.74 -37.19
CA SER A 3 19.61 15.03 -38.20
C SER A 3 20.40 16.28 -37.76
N VAL A 4 21.73 16.18 -37.73
CA VAL A 4 22.64 17.32 -37.57
C VAL A 4 22.33 18.34 -38.67
N SER A 5 22.24 19.64 -38.32
CA SER A 5 21.93 20.64 -39.34
C SER A 5 23.15 20.86 -40.26
N ASN A 6 22.91 21.12 -41.55
CA ASN A 6 23.99 21.39 -42.51
C ASN A 6 24.82 22.63 -42.13
N GLU A 7 24.25 23.54 -41.33
CA GLU A 7 24.94 24.74 -40.83
C GLU A 7 25.93 24.40 -39.70
N GLU A 8 25.54 23.54 -38.76
CA GLU A 8 26.42 23.06 -37.68
C GLU A 8 27.61 22.25 -38.22
N LEU A 9 27.33 21.42 -39.24
CA LEU A 9 28.34 20.63 -39.92
C LEU A 9 29.34 21.51 -40.68
N LYS A 10 28.87 22.55 -41.38
CA LYS A 10 29.70 23.50 -42.12
C LYS A 10 30.62 24.27 -41.18
N ALA A 11 30.11 24.77 -40.05
CA ALA A 11 30.91 25.50 -39.06
C ALA A 11 32.04 24.65 -38.47
N PHE A 12 31.80 23.37 -38.19
CA PHE A 12 32.85 22.46 -37.70
C PHE A 12 33.93 22.21 -38.76
N VAL A 13 33.53 21.99 -40.02
CA VAL A 13 34.47 21.76 -41.12
C VAL A 13 35.32 23.02 -41.38
N GLU A 14 34.73 24.21 -41.33
CA GLU A 14 35.47 25.48 -41.43
C GLU A 14 36.51 25.63 -40.31
N GLN A 15 36.13 25.29 -39.08
CA GLN A 15 37.03 25.31 -37.93
C GLN A 15 38.16 24.29 -38.07
N PHE A 16 37.87 23.07 -38.54
CA PHE A 16 38.87 22.02 -38.77
C PHE A 16 39.89 22.40 -39.85
N ILE A 17 39.43 22.98 -40.96
CA ILE A 17 40.29 23.49 -42.04
C ILE A 17 41.23 24.59 -41.50
N LYS A 18 40.70 25.50 -40.69
CA LYS A 18 41.43 26.60 -40.06
C LYS A 18 42.50 26.10 -39.08
N ASP A 19 42.14 25.18 -38.19
CA ASP A 19 43.06 24.62 -37.20
C ASP A 19 44.15 23.74 -37.84
N SER A 20 43.84 23.12 -38.99
CA SER A 20 44.77 22.30 -39.77
C SER A 20 45.60 23.09 -40.80
N LYS A 21 45.42 24.42 -40.89
CA LYS A 21 46.10 25.33 -41.84
C LYS A 21 45.98 24.89 -43.31
N LEU A 22 44.82 24.35 -43.69
CA LEU A 22 44.56 23.90 -45.06
C LEU A 22 44.01 25.07 -45.89
N GLU A 23 44.88 26.00 -46.27
CA GLU A 23 44.51 27.30 -46.88
C GLU A 23 43.83 27.20 -48.27
N LEU A 24 43.91 26.04 -48.93
CA LEU A 24 43.39 25.81 -50.28
C LEU A 24 42.06 25.03 -50.32
N LEU A 25 41.50 24.68 -49.16
CA LEU A 25 40.26 23.89 -49.06
C LEU A 25 39.15 24.75 -48.49
N THR A 26 38.00 24.79 -49.16
CA THR A 26 36.79 25.36 -48.58
C THR A 26 35.97 24.29 -47.89
N ALA A 27 35.13 24.69 -46.94
CA ALA A 27 34.21 23.75 -46.30
C ALA A 27 33.22 23.11 -47.29
N GLU A 28 32.91 23.81 -48.39
CA GLU A 28 32.05 23.28 -49.44
C GLU A 28 32.73 22.17 -50.25
N ASP A 29 34.06 22.25 -50.46
CA ASP A 29 34.84 21.20 -51.11
C ASP A 29 34.87 19.93 -50.25
N VAL A 30 35.05 20.09 -48.94
CA VAL A 30 35.03 18.98 -47.96
C VAL A 30 33.63 18.35 -47.83
N LEU A 31 32.58 19.17 -47.89
CA LEU A 31 31.19 18.71 -47.81
C LEU A 31 30.65 18.11 -49.12
N ARG A 32 31.28 18.35 -50.28
CA ARG A 32 30.84 17.77 -51.56
C ARG A 32 31.69 16.59 -52.01
N GLU A 33 33.00 16.62 -51.81
CA GLU A 33 33.89 15.60 -52.37
C GLU A 33 33.96 14.31 -51.53
N LYS A 34 33.83 13.16 -52.20
CA LYS A 34 33.88 11.83 -51.57
C LYS A 34 35.21 11.54 -50.87
N LYS A 35 36.31 12.15 -51.31
CA LYS A 35 37.65 11.93 -50.74
C LYS A 35 37.80 12.46 -49.31
N TYR A 36 36.93 13.37 -48.89
CA TYR A 36 36.91 13.95 -47.54
C TYR A 36 35.76 13.42 -46.66
N LYS A 37 35.17 12.28 -47.03
CA LYS A 37 34.08 11.66 -46.26
C LYS A 37 34.45 11.45 -44.79
N TRP A 38 35.70 11.06 -44.49
CA TRP A 38 36.16 10.84 -43.12
C TRP A 38 36.13 12.11 -42.24
N VAL A 39 36.39 13.29 -42.83
CA VAL A 39 36.29 14.58 -42.12
C VAL A 39 34.83 14.89 -41.80
N ARG A 40 33.92 14.56 -42.71
CA ARG A 40 32.47 14.70 -42.51
C ARG A 40 31.95 13.76 -41.43
N ASP A 41 32.33 12.49 -41.49
CA ASP A 41 31.95 11.49 -40.49
C ASP A 41 32.48 11.90 -39.10
N LEU A 42 33.69 12.47 -39.02
CA LEU A 42 34.26 13.00 -37.77
C LEU A 42 33.53 14.26 -37.27
N ALA A 43 33.13 15.16 -38.18
CA ALA A 43 32.34 16.34 -37.85
C ALA A 43 30.94 15.97 -37.33
N GLU A 44 30.28 15.01 -37.97
CA GLU A 44 28.99 14.47 -37.53
C GLU A 44 29.09 13.83 -36.14
N GLN A 45 30.11 13.03 -35.89
CA GLN A 45 30.33 12.41 -34.57
C GLN A 45 30.58 13.44 -33.47
N ASN A 46 31.36 14.49 -33.74
CA ASN A 46 31.62 15.54 -32.75
C ASN A 46 30.40 16.43 -32.51
N CYS A 47 29.63 16.75 -33.55
CA CYS A 47 28.37 17.47 -33.40
C CYS A 47 27.37 16.67 -32.55
N MET A 48 27.26 15.35 -32.81
CA MET A 48 26.43 14.46 -32.01
C MET A 48 26.88 14.35 -30.55
N LYS A 49 28.21 14.33 -30.29
CA LYS A 49 28.75 14.36 -28.93
C LYS A 49 28.44 15.67 -28.21
N ALA A 50 28.64 16.81 -28.88
CA ALA A 50 28.34 18.12 -28.32
C ALA A 50 26.84 18.29 -27.99
N GLN A 51 25.95 17.83 -28.87
CA GLN A 51 24.50 17.83 -28.60
C GLN A 51 24.14 16.91 -27.43
N LYS A 52 24.80 15.76 -27.28
CA LYS A 52 24.59 14.86 -26.14
C LYS A 52 25.04 15.49 -24.83
N GLU A 53 26.19 16.14 -24.80
CA GLU A 53 26.69 16.86 -23.63
C GLU A 53 25.79 18.05 -23.25
N LEU A 54 25.27 18.77 -24.25
CA LEU A 54 24.31 19.87 -24.01
C LEU A 54 23.04 19.35 -23.34
N ARG A 55 22.44 18.26 -23.86
CA ARG A 55 21.24 17.63 -23.27
C ARG A 55 21.49 17.13 -21.85
N GLN A 56 22.67 16.56 -21.59
CA GLN A 56 23.03 16.11 -20.24
C GLN A 56 23.16 17.28 -19.26
N LYS A 57 23.73 18.41 -19.69
CA LYS A 57 23.80 19.64 -18.88
C LYS A 57 22.42 20.23 -18.62
N GLU A 58 21.56 20.31 -19.63
CA GLU A 58 20.17 20.79 -19.49
C GLU A 58 19.35 19.91 -18.54
N GLN A 59 19.50 18.59 -18.62
CA GLN A 59 18.85 17.65 -17.70
C GLN A 59 19.37 17.79 -16.26
N ALA A 60 20.68 17.95 -16.08
CA ALA A 60 21.27 18.17 -14.77
C ALA A 60 20.83 19.51 -14.14
N GLU A 61 20.71 20.56 -14.94
CA GLU A 61 20.23 21.86 -14.49
C GLU A 61 18.73 21.84 -14.14
N ALA A 62 17.91 21.16 -14.95
CA ALA A 62 16.49 20.94 -14.66
C ALA A 62 16.28 20.15 -13.37
N ALA A 63 17.10 19.11 -13.12
CA ALA A 63 17.07 18.34 -11.88
C ALA A 63 17.46 19.20 -10.66
N ARG A 64 18.48 20.06 -10.79
CA ARG A 64 18.85 21.02 -9.74
C ARG A 64 17.72 22.00 -9.42
N ARG A 65 17.11 22.61 -10.44
CA ARG A 65 15.98 23.54 -10.25
C ARG A 65 14.79 22.85 -9.58
N LYS A 66 14.50 21.60 -9.93
CA LYS A 66 13.43 20.81 -9.30
C LYS A 66 13.72 20.53 -7.81
N ALA A 67 14.95 20.12 -7.48
CA ALA A 67 15.35 19.89 -6.09
C ALA A 67 15.28 21.17 -5.24
N GLU A 68 15.61 22.33 -5.81
CA GLU A 68 15.53 23.63 -5.14
C GLU A 68 14.06 24.06 -4.92
N LEU A 69 13.18 23.80 -5.88
CA LEU A 69 11.74 24.06 -5.79
C LEU A 69 11.07 23.16 -4.74
N ASP A 70 11.48 21.89 -4.65
CA ASP A 70 11.01 20.95 -3.62
C ASP A 70 11.49 21.37 -2.21
N LYS A 71 12.72 21.90 -2.10
CA LYS A 71 13.23 22.47 -0.85
C LYS A 71 12.43 23.71 -0.42
N GLN A 72 12.13 24.61 -1.35
CA GLN A 72 11.29 25.78 -1.06
C GLN A 72 9.88 25.38 -0.60
N LYS A 73 9.25 24.40 -1.26
CA LYS A 73 7.95 23.86 -0.84
C LYS A 73 7.99 23.22 0.55
N ALA A 74 9.05 22.50 0.89
CA ALA A 74 9.23 21.92 2.22
C ALA A 74 9.39 23.00 3.29
N GLU A 75 10.14 24.07 2.99
CA GLU A 75 10.30 25.22 3.90
C GLU A 75 9.00 26.03 4.05
N GLU A 76 8.22 26.22 2.99
CA GLU A 76 6.89 26.85 3.05
C GLU A 76 5.90 26.01 3.83
N ALA A 77 5.88 24.68 3.64
CA ALA A 77 5.06 23.76 4.42
C ALA A 77 5.42 23.79 5.91
N ALA A 78 6.72 23.85 6.24
CA ALA A 78 7.19 23.99 7.62
C ALA A 78 6.79 25.34 8.23
N LYS A 79 6.92 26.45 7.48
CA LYS A 79 6.47 27.78 7.94
C LYS A 79 4.95 27.83 8.12
N LEU A 80 4.17 27.24 7.21
CA LEU A 80 2.72 27.11 7.34
C LEU A 80 2.34 26.28 8.55
N ALA A 81 3.02 25.16 8.82
CA ALA A 81 2.76 24.34 10.00
C ALA A 81 3.08 25.08 11.32
N THR A 82 4.11 25.93 11.31
CA THR A 82 4.49 26.76 12.47
C THR A 82 3.48 27.88 12.68
N LEU A 83 3.05 28.57 11.62
CA LEU A 83 2.00 29.59 11.67
C LEU A 83 0.62 29.00 12.03
N PHE A 84 0.33 27.76 11.63
CA PHE A 84 -0.87 27.04 12.05
C PHE A 84 -0.86 26.72 13.55
N ARG A 85 0.32 26.40 14.11
CA ARG A 85 0.50 26.20 15.56
C ARG A 85 0.42 27.49 16.36
N GLU A 86 0.85 28.62 15.81
CA GLU A 86 0.84 29.92 16.52
C GLU A 86 -0.51 30.65 16.43
N ASN A 87 -1.25 30.54 15.32
CA ASN A 87 -2.52 31.28 15.13
C ASN A 87 -3.77 30.56 15.61
N ILE A 88 -3.70 29.25 15.85
CA ILE A 88 -4.84 28.50 16.37
C ILE A 88 -4.59 28.29 17.87
N GLY A 89 -5.16 29.18 18.68
CA GLY A 89 -5.22 29.07 20.14
C GLY A 89 -6.07 27.89 20.64
N LEU A 90 -5.86 26.71 20.09
CA LEU A 90 -6.40 25.45 20.60
C LEU A 90 -5.35 24.87 21.53
N THR A 91 -5.71 24.81 22.81
CA THR A 91 -5.02 24.01 23.81
C THR A 91 -4.78 22.60 23.24
N PRO A 92 -3.55 22.06 23.29
CA PRO A 92 -3.30 20.70 22.83
C PRO A 92 -4.17 19.75 23.65
N LEU A 93 -5.03 19.00 22.95
CA LEU A 93 -5.85 17.97 23.56
C LEU A 93 -4.92 16.92 24.17
N SER A 94 -5.19 16.49 25.40
CA SER A 94 -4.44 15.36 25.97
C SER A 94 -4.67 14.11 25.10
N PRO A 95 -3.76 13.12 25.12
CA PRO A 95 -3.98 11.85 24.43
C PRO A 95 -5.34 11.22 24.78
N GLU A 96 -5.84 11.43 26.01
CA GLU A 96 -7.15 10.95 26.43
C GLU A 96 -8.29 11.75 25.81
N GLU A 97 -8.19 13.08 25.68
CA GLU A 97 -9.20 13.90 25.00
C GLU A 97 -9.23 13.66 23.48
N LEU A 98 -8.08 13.32 22.90
CA LEU A 98 -7.94 12.92 21.50
C LEU A 98 -8.56 11.54 21.28
N GLN A 99 -8.34 10.60 22.21
CA GLN A 99 -8.99 9.30 22.21
C GLN A 99 -10.50 9.43 22.43
N GLU A 100 -10.96 10.28 23.36
CA GLU A 100 -12.39 10.51 23.61
C GLU A 100 -13.06 11.22 22.42
N ARG A 101 -12.34 12.08 21.69
CA ARG A 101 -12.83 12.65 20.43
C ARG A 101 -12.82 11.65 19.28
N ILE A 102 -11.82 10.77 19.20
CA ILE A 102 -11.80 9.66 18.22
C ILE A 102 -12.94 8.69 18.52
N ASP A 103 -13.18 8.37 19.79
CA ASP A 103 -14.27 7.51 20.23
C ASP A 103 -15.62 8.21 20.02
N ASN A 104 -15.74 9.52 20.26
CA ASN A 104 -16.93 10.29 19.91
C ASN A 104 -17.11 10.47 18.40
N VAL A 105 -16.03 10.46 17.59
CA VAL A 105 -16.08 10.46 16.11
C VAL A 105 -16.26 9.04 15.57
N ALA A 106 -16.01 7.98 16.35
CA ALA A 106 -16.35 6.59 16.03
C ALA A 106 -17.80 6.27 16.44
N VAL A 107 -18.28 6.86 17.54
CA VAL A 107 -19.68 6.80 18.00
C VAL A 107 -20.59 7.70 17.15
N ASN A 108 -20.11 8.89 16.75
CA ASN A 108 -20.73 9.71 15.68
C ASN A 108 -20.30 9.30 14.27
N GLY A 109 -19.35 8.34 14.19
CA GLY A 109 -18.90 7.63 12.99
C GLY A 109 -19.86 6.56 12.54
N LYS A 110 -21.06 6.53 13.14
CA LYS A 110 -22.29 6.25 12.41
C LYS A 110 -22.49 7.30 11.31
N VAL A 111 -21.60 7.29 10.32
CA VAL A 111 -21.76 8.00 9.07
C VAL A 111 -22.95 7.37 8.35
N ALA A 112 -24.09 8.03 8.45
CA ALA A 112 -25.20 8.00 7.51
C ALA A 112 -25.65 6.59 7.03
N ALA A 113 -26.04 5.73 7.97
CA ALA A 113 -26.94 4.62 7.69
C ALA A 113 -28.42 5.05 7.64
N ASP A 114 -28.74 6.30 8.02
CA ASP A 114 -30.12 6.80 8.19
C ASP A 114 -30.56 7.83 7.12
N ILE A 115 -30.37 7.53 5.83
CA ILE A 115 -31.05 8.30 4.76
C ILE A 115 -32.01 7.44 3.92
N PHE A 116 -32.00 6.12 4.09
CA PHE A 116 -33.09 5.26 3.61
C PHE A 116 -33.44 4.26 4.70
N PRO A 117 -34.74 3.98 4.97
CA PRO A 117 -35.08 2.90 5.86
C PRO A 117 -34.40 1.60 5.36
N PRO A 118 -33.79 0.79 6.24
CA PRO A 118 -33.08 -0.45 5.87
C PRO A 118 -33.96 -1.52 5.20
N SER A 119 -35.22 -1.22 4.87
CA SER A 119 -36.12 -2.11 4.14
C SER A 119 -35.94 -2.09 2.62
N GLU A 120 -35.21 -1.14 2.04
CA GLU A 120 -35.11 -0.97 0.56
C GLU A 120 -33.77 -1.42 -0.05
N ILE A 121 -32.71 -1.56 0.75
CA ILE A 121 -31.39 -2.00 0.26
C ILE A 121 -31.29 -3.52 0.35
N PRO A 122 -31.05 -4.26 -0.75
CA PRO A 122 -30.90 -5.70 -0.71
C PRO A 122 -29.75 -6.15 0.22
N PRO A 123 -29.92 -7.23 1.01
CA PRO A 123 -28.88 -7.75 1.90
C PRO A 123 -27.55 -8.00 1.19
N ALA A 124 -27.59 -8.48 -0.05
CA ALA A 124 -26.40 -8.70 -0.88
C ALA A 124 -25.59 -7.41 -1.14
N VAL A 125 -26.26 -6.25 -1.27
CA VAL A 125 -25.60 -4.95 -1.42
C VAL A 125 -24.94 -4.52 -0.11
N ILE A 126 -25.55 -4.84 1.04
CA ILE A 126 -25.00 -4.55 2.38
C ILE A 126 -23.75 -5.40 2.65
N GLU A 127 -23.72 -6.66 2.19
CA GLU A 127 -22.52 -7.49 2.29
C GLU A 127 -21.39 -6.95 1.40
N LEU A 128 -21.71 -6.60 0.15
CA LEU A 128 -20.74 -6.00 -0.77
C LEU A 128 -20.23 -4.64 -0.27
N SER A 129 -21.04 -3.83 0.41
CA SER A 129 -20.58 -2.54 0.94
C SER A 129 -19.56 -2.71 2.06
N LYS A 130 -19.62 -3.81 2.83
CA LYS A 130 -18.60 -4.15 3.83
C LYS A 130 -17.31 -4.65 3.20
N GLU A 131 -17.40 -5.43 2.12
CA GLU A 131 -16.22 -5.99 1.43
C GLU A 131 -15.52 -4.96 0.53
N LEU A 132 -16.31 -4.19 -0.21
CA LEU A 132 -15.86 -3.23 -1.21
C LEU A 132 -15.87 -1.78 -0.69
N GLY A 133 -16.23 -1.58 0.58
CA GLY A 133 -16.17 -0.29 1.26
C GLY A 133 -14.77 0.28 1.16
N GLY A 134 -14.66 1.49 0.61
CA GLY A 134 -13.37 2.13 0.32
C GLY A 134 -12.73 1.72 -1.01
N ARG A 135 -13.32 0.84 -1.82
CA ARG A 135 -12.93 0.60 -3.23
C ARG A 135 -13.84 1.31 -4.21
N LEU A 136 -15.13 1.41 -3.89
CA LEU A 136 -16.14 2.13 -4.65
C LEU A 136 -16.70 3.30 -3.80
N PRO A 137 -17.23 4.36 -4.42
CA PRO A 137 -17.95 5.41 -3.71
C PRO A 137 -19.16 4.87 -2.92
N ASP A 138 -19.37 5.37 -1.70
CA ASP A 138 -20.43 4.89 -0.80
C ASP A 138 -21.84 5.05 -1.38
N ASP A 139 -22.07 6.08 -2.19
CA ASP A 139 -23.35 6.35 -2.85
C ASP A 139 -23.74 5.26 -3.86
N MET A 140 -22.79 4.49 -4.40
CA MET A 140 -23.07 3.32 -5.25
C MET A 140 -23.79 2.20 -4.50
N PHE A 141 -23.63 2.13 -3.18
CA PHE A 141 -24.32 1.14 -2.33
C PHE A 141 -25.65 1.68 -1.78
N LYS A 142 -25.96 2.96 -2.01
CA LYS A 142 -27.16 3.63 -1.49
C LYS A 142 -28.24 3.82 -2.55
N SER A 143 -27.90 3.81 -3.84
CA SER A 143 -28.86 3.91 -4.95
C SER A 143 -28.48 2.99 -6.12
N PRO A 144 -29.44 2.20 -6.64
CA PRO A 144 -29.20 1.39 -7.84
C PRO A 144 -28.94 2.26 -9.07
N GLU A 145 -29.61 3.39 -9.22
CA GLU A 145 -29.41 4.33 -10.33
C GLU A 145 -27.99 4.89 -10.33
N ARG A 146 -27.46 5.25 -9.15
CA ARG A 146 -26.06 5.68 -9.00
C ARG A 146 -25.09 4.59 -9.42
N ALA A 147 -25.29 3.35 -8.94
CA ALA A 147 -24.44 2.22 -9.30
C ALA A 147 -24.43 1.95 -10.82
N VAL A 148 -25.62 1.97 -11.45
CA VAL A 148 -25.78 1.82 -12.91
C VAL A 148 -25.09 2.94 -13.67
N THR A 149 -25.24 4.18 -13.21
CA THR A 149 -24.65 5.39 -13.82
C THR A 149 -23.12 5.35 -13.76
N PHE A 150 -22.55 5.01 -12.61
CA PHE A 150 -21.09 4.89 -12.44
C PHE A 150 -20.53 3.75 -13.29
N ARG A 151 -21.24 2.62 -13.37
CA ARG A 151 -20.87 1.54 -14.29
C ARG A 151 -20.90 2.01 -15.75
N GLY A 152 -21.91 2.79 -16.14
CA GLY A 152 -22.00 3.39 -17.48
C GLY A 152 -20.80 4.30 -17.77
N TRP A 153 -20.42 5.15 -16.81
CA TRP A 153 -19.24 6.02 -16.90
C TRP A 153 -17.94 5.20 -17.05
N LEU A 154 -17.76 4.14 -16.27
CA LEU A 154 -16.62 3.23 -16.43
C LEU A 154 -16.62 2.51 -17.78
N ALA A 155 -17.78 2.09 -18.30
CA ALA A 155 -17.89 1.47 -19.62
C ALA A 155 -17.45 2.42 -20.74
N PHE A 156 -17.81 3.71 -20.63
CA PHE A 156 -17.37 4.75 -21.55
C PHE A 156 -15.84 4.88 -21.56
N TRP A 157 -15.22 4.99 -20.38
CA TRP A 157 -13.77 5.09 -20.28
C TRP A 157 -13.05 3.82 -20.69
N HIS A 158 -13.60 2.64 -20.39
CA HIS A 158 -13.05 1.37 -20.86
C HIS A 158 -13.05 1.29 -22.39
N LYS A 159 -14.10 1.80 -23.05
CA LYS A 159 -14.17 1.88 -24.51
C LYS A 159 -13.15 2.86 -25.08
N ASN A 160 -12.95 4.02 -24.46
CA ASN A 160 -11.92 4.99 -24.88
C ASN A 160 -10.52 4.42 -24.70
N LEU A 161 -10.25 3.74 -23.59
CA LEU A 161 -9.00 3.05 -23.35
C LEU A 161 -8.71 1.98 -24.41
N GLN A 162 -9.72 1.18 -24.78
CA GLN A 162 -9.58 0.20 -25.85
C GLN A 162 -9.25 0.87 -27.19
N ARG A 163 -9.92 1.98 -27.53
CA ARG A 163 -9.61 2.74 -28.76
C ARG A 163 -8.19 3.29 -28.76
N GLU A 164 -7.68 3.71 -27.61
CA GLU A 164 -6.27 4.11 -27.50
C GLU A 164 -5.35 2.92 -27.73
N LEU A 165 -5.60 1.78 -27.09
CA LEU A 165 -4.81 0.54 -27.28
C LEU A 165 -4.82 0.02 -28.72
N ASP A 166 -5.92 0.24 -29.44
CA ASP A 166 -6.09 -0.15 -30.85
C ASP A 166 -5.27 0.73 -31.82
N ARG A 167 -4.62 1.81 -31.33
CA ARG A 167 -3.73 2.63 -32.16
C ARG A 167 -2.44 1.89 -32.45
N ASP A 168 -2.02 1.91 -33.72
CA ASP A 168 -0.78 1.25 -34.16
C ASP A 168 0.48 2.05 -33.83
N ASP A 169 0.36 3.35 -33.55
CA ASP A 169 1.47 4.30 -33.34
C ASP A 169 1.91 4.44 -31.87
N LEU A 170 1.43 3.57 -30.98
CA LEU A 170 1.83 3.59 -29.57
C LEU A 170 3.19 2.94 -29.37
N PHE A 171 4.14 3.68 -28.79
CA PHE A 171 5.39 3.09 -28.31
C PHE A 171 5.14 2.12 -27.14
N SER A 172 6.02 1.13 -26.99
CA SER A 172 5.83 -0.05 -26.14
C SER A 172 5.45 0.27 -24.69
N GLU A 173 6.11 1.24 -24.09
CA GLU A 173 5.96 1.58 -22.68
C GLU A 173 4.62 2.27 -22.40
N TYR A 174 4.14 3.09 -23.33
CA TYR A 174 2.80 3.68 -23.23
C TYR A 174 1.71 2.62 -23.43
N ARG A 175 1.91 1.68 -24.36
CA ARG A 175 1.01 0.52 -24.52
C ARG A 175 0.95 -0.33 -23.25
N GLU A 176 2.10 -0.60 -22.63
CA GLU A 176 2.15 -1.33 -21.34
C GLU A 176 1.39 -0.59 -20.25
N ALA A 177 1.54 0.74 -20.15
CA ALA A 177 0.85 1.56 -19.17
C ALA A 177 -0.69 1.55 -19.38
N LEU A 178 -1.15 1.60 -20.63
CA LEU A 178 -2.57 1.45 -20.97
C LEU A 178 -3.11 0.06 -20.64
N GLU A 179 -2.35 -1.01 -20.91
CA GLU A 179 -2.74 -2.39 -20.56
C GLU A 179 -2.80 -2.60 -19.04
N ASN A 180 -1.90 -1.98 -18.27
CA ASN A 180 -1.98 -1.98 -16.80
C ASN A 180 -3.26 -1.29 -16.33
N ARG A 181 -3.54 -0.10 -16.85
CA ARG A 181 -4.78 0.62 -16.54
C ARG A 181 -6.02 -0.18 -16.92
N LYS A 182 -5.99 -0.92 -18.04
CA LYS A 182 -7.12 -1.77 -18.46
C LYS A 182 -7.41 -2.86 -17.43
N ARG A 183 -6.37 -3.46 -16.84
CA ARG A 183 -6.53 -4.45 -15.76
C ARG A 183 -7.12 -3.82 -14.50
N ASP A 184 -6.64 -2.64 -14.11
CA ASP A 184 -7.16 -1.94 -12.93
C ASP A 184 -8.63 -1.52 -13.13
N MET A 185 -8.95 -0.95 -14.28
CA MET A 185 -10.32 -0.59 -14.66
C MET A 185 -11.24 -1.81 -14.69
N LYS A 186 -10.76 -2.95 -15.19
CA LYS A 186 -11.54 -4.18 -15.21
C LYS A 186 -11.92 -4.62 -13.80
N SER A 187 -10.99 -4.56 -12.83
CA SER A 187 -11.31 -4.89 -11.44
C SER A 187 -12.40 -3.98 -10.86
N ILE A 188 -12.32 -2.67 -11.10
CA ILE A 188 -13.35 -1.72 -10.65
C ILE A 188 -14.68 -1.99 -11.35
N PHE A 189 -14.65 -2.27 -12.65
CA PHE A 189 -15.82 -2.58 -13.46
C PHE A 189 -16.54 -3.86 -13.02
N ASP A 190 -15.78 -4.90 -12.66
CA ASP A 190 -16.32 -6.15 -12.15
C ASP A 190 -16.96 -5.93 -10.77
N ASN A 191 -16.31 -5.17 -9.89
CA ASN A 191 -16.86 -4.81 -8.56
C ASN A 191 -18.19 -4.04 -8.67
N ILE A 192 -18.25 -3.00 -9.50
CA ILE A 192 -19.52 -2.25 -9.65
C ILE A 192 -20.58 -3.11 -10.35
N SER A 193 -20.21 -3.99 -11.27
CA SER A 193 -21.16 -4.91 -11.91
C SER A 193 -21.76 -5.89 -10.91
N ALA A 194 -21.00 -6.34 -9.91
CA ALA A 194 -21.50 -7.14 -8.81
C ALA A 194 -22.51 -6.34 -7.95
N VAL A 195 -22.22 -5.08 -7.66
CA VAL A 195 -23.15 -4.20 -6.93
C VAL A 195 -24.45 -3.98 -7.71
N VAL A 196 -24.37 -3.66 -9.01
CA VAL A 196 -25.56 -3.51 -9.88
C VAL A 196 -26.39 -4.79 -9.96
N ALA A 197 -25.73 -5.95 -10.05
CA ALA A 197 -26.41 -7.24 -10.03
C ALA A 197 -27.06 -7.55 -8.66
N ALA A 198 -26.41 -7.18 -7.56
CA ALA A 198 -26.95 -7.32 -6.20
C ALA A 198 -28.19 -6.43 -5.96
N TRP A 199 -28.28 -5.31 -6.69
CA TRP A 199 -29.50 -4.49 -6.77
C TRP A 199 -30.63 -5.12 -7.62
N GLY A 200 -30.38 -6.26 -8.27
CA GLY A 200 -31.36 -6.96 -9.11
C GLY A 200 -31.43 -6.47 -10.56
N TYR A 201 -30.50 -5.62 -11.00
CA TYR A 201 -30.44 -5.12 -12.37
C TYR A 201 -29.50 -5.99 -13.21
N ASP A 202 -29.86 -6.24 -14.48
CA ASP A 202 -28.93 -6.82 -15.45
C ASP A 202 -27.91 -5.73 -15.86
N PRO A 203 -26.62 -5.87 -15.48
CA PRO A 203 -25.62 -4.85 -15.77
C PRO A 203 -25.45 -4.61 -17.28
N ARG A 204 -25.80 -5.58 -18.13
CA ARG A 204 -25.68 -5.45 -19.60
C ARG A 204 -26.81 -4.65 -20.23
N LYS A 205 -27.96 -4.55 -19.57
CA LYS A 205 -29.17 -3.91 -20.10
C LYS A 205 -29.56 -2.62 -19.38
N ALA A 206 -28.98 -2.37 -18.20
CA ALA A 206 -29.22 -1.17 -17.44
C ALA A 206 -28.80 0.07 -18.26
N LYS A 207 -29.74 1.00 -18.42
CA LYS A 207 -29.52 2.26 -19.15
C LYS A 207 -29.42 3.40 -18.16
N THR A 208 -28.59 4.37 -18.48
CA THR A 208 -28.40 5.60 -17.73
C THR A 208 -28.96 6.76 -18.54
N SER A 209 -29.63 7.71 -17.89
CA SER A 209 -30.07 8.91 -18.59
C SER A 209 -28.85 9.76 -18.99
N PRO A 210 -28.91 10.53 -20.09
CA PRO A 210 -27.80 11.42 -20.47
C PRO A 210 -27.44 12.43 -19.38
N ASP A 211 -28.42 12.94 -18.65
CA ASP A 211 -28.23 13.95 -17.60
C ASP A 211 -27.52 13.36 -16.38
N ASP A 212 -27.95 12.17 -15.91
CA ASP A 212 -27.29 11.47 -14.80
C ASP A 212 -25.87 11.08 -15.17
N PHE A 213 -25.65 10.64 -16.41
CA PHE A 213 -24.33 10.34 -16.92
C PHE A 213 -23.44 11.59 -16.94
N HIS A 214 -23.96 12.73 -17.38
CA HIS A 214 -23.20 13.98 -17.38
C HIS A 214 -22.87 14.45 -15.96
N ALA A 215 -23.81 14.35 -15.02
CA ALA A 215 -23.56 14.69 -13.62
C ALA A 215 -22.46 13.80 -13.02
N MET A 216 -22.55 12.48 -13.22
CA MET A 216 -21.52 11.52 -12.79
C MET A 216 -20.17 11.83 -13.43
N ARG A 217 -20.17 12.19 -14.72
CA ARG A 217 -18.96 12.54 -15.45
C ARG A 217 -18.27 13.74 -14.81
N THR A 218 -19.00 14.82 -14.56
CA THR A 218 -18.47 16.03 -13.91
C THR A 218 -17.88 15.71 -12.53
N GLU A 219 -18.55 14.86 -11.76
CA GLU A 219 -18.11 14.45 -10.42
C GLU A 219 -16.82 13.61 -10.47
N MET A 220 -16.77 12.61 -11.35
CA MET A 220 -15.64 11.69 -11.46
C MET A 220 -14.43 12.29 -12.18
N GLU A 221 -14.65 13.29 -13.04
CA GLU A 221 -13.61 14.06 -13.74
C GLU A 221 -13.11 15.28 -12.95
N ALA A 222 -13.63 15.54 -11.75
CA ALA A 222 -13.08 16.59 -10.90
C ALA A 222 -11.73 16.17 -10.30
N GLU A 223 -10.77 17.11 -10.16
CA GLU A 223 -9.42 16.85 -9.64
C GLU A 223 -9.40 16.23 -8.22
N GLY A 224 -10.46 16.44 -7.43
CA GLY A 224 -10.63 15.82 -6.11
C GLY A 224 -11.15 14.38 -6.14
N SER A 225 -11.57 13.87 -7.29
CA SER A 225 -12.08 12.50 -7.41
C SER A 225 -10.95 11.50 -7.46
N ARG A 226 -11.07 10.44 -6.67
CA ARG A 226 -10.18 9.27 -6.74
C ARG A 226 -10.21 8.59 -8.11
N PHE A 227 -11.21 8.83 -8.95
CA PHE A 227 -11.30 8.24 -10.28
C PHE A 227 -10.79 9.17 -11.39
N PHE A 228 -10.38 10.39 -11.06
CA PHE A 228 -9.86 11.37 -12.02
C PHE A 228 -8.68 10.84 -12.85
N TRP A 229 -7.80 10.05 -12.23
CA TRP A 229 -6.65 9.46 -12.93
C TRP A 229 -7.03 8.54 -14.10
N LEU A 230 -8.27 8.01 -14.15
CA LEU A 230 -8.77 7.21 -15.27
C LEU A 230 -8.96 8.02 -16.54
N THR A 231 -9.15 9.34 -16.41
CA THR A 231 -9.42 10.24 -17.52
C THR A 231 -8.15 10.94 -18.04
N GLN A 232 -7.07 10.86 -17.26
CA GLN A 232 -5.76 11.37 -17.60
C GLN A 232 -4.98 10.39 -18.48
N ALA A 233 -4.10 10.88 -19.36
CA ALA A 233 -3.15 10.00 -20.05
C ALA A 233 -2.32 9.21 -19.00
N PRO A 234 -2.07 7.90 -19.21
CA PRO A 234 -1.28 7.13 -18.28
C PRO A 234 0.13 7.69 -18.23
N LYS A 235 0.60 7.94 -17.01
CA LYS A 235 2.00 8.30 -16.78
C LYS A 235 2.84 7.10 -17.18
N VAL A 236 3.69 7.29 -18.18
CA VAL A 236 4.68 6.27 -18.53
C VAL A 236 5.67 6.18 -17.38
N GLU A 237 5.84 4.97 -16.87
CA GLU A 237 6.81 4.67 -15.84
C GLU A 237 8.20 5.11 -16.32
N THR A 238 8.88 5.90 -15.51
CA THR A 238 10.27 6.29 -15.81
C THR A 238 11.18 5.07 -15.71
N ALA A 239 12.35 5.12 -16.37
CA ALA A 239 13.34 4.05 -16.27
C ALA A 239 13.76 3.76 -14.80
N GLU A 240 13.78 4.79 -13.96
CA GLU A 240 14.07 4.69 -12.53
C GLU A 240 12.95 3.99 -11.75
N GLU A 241 11.68 4.35 -11.99
CA GLU A 241 10.53 3.69 -11.37
C GLU A 241 10.46 2.21 -11.79
N LYS A 242 10.72 1.92 -13.08
CA LYS A 242 10.76 0.55 -13.58
C LYS A 242 11.88 -0.27 -12.94
N ALA A 243 13.08 0.30 -12.84
CA ALA A 243 14.21 -0.34 -12.17
C ALA A 243 13.91 -0.61 -10.68
N ALA A 244 13.27 0.34 -9.99
CA ALA A 244 12.86 0.16 -8.60
C ALA A 244 11.82 -0.97 -8.44
N ARG A 245 10.83 -1.05 -9.34
CA ARG A 245 9.83 -2.13 -9.36
C ARG A 245 10.45 -3.49 -9.66
N GLU A 246 11.39 -3.56 -10.59
CA GLU A 246 12.13 -4.79 -10.91
C GLU A 246 13.01 -5.22 -9.73
N GLN A 247 13.67 -4.29 -9.05
CA GLN A 247 14.40 -4.56 -7.81
C GLN A 247 13.48 -5.06 -6.69
N GLU A 248 12.33 -4.43 -6.47
CA GLU A 248 11.36 -4.87 -5.46
C GLU A 248 10.82 -6.28 -5.77
N LYS A 249 10.52 -6.57 -7.04
CA LYS A 249 10.12 -7.91 -7.47
C LYS A 249 11.23 -8.93 -7.24
N ALA A 250 12.46 -8.60 -7.62
CA ALA A 250 13.62 -9.47 -7.42
C ALA A 250 13.88 -9.72 -5.92
N MET A 251 13.73 -8.70 -5.06
CA MET A 251 13.84 -8.86 -3.62
C MET A 251 12.74 -9.78 -3.06
N LYS A 252 11.48 -9.57 -3.43
CA LYS A 252 10.37 -10.45 -3.00
C LYS A 252 10.52 -11.88 -3.48
N GLU A 253 11.04 -12.07 -4.70
CA GLU A 253 11.31 -13.40 -5.24
C GLU A 253 12.49 -14.07 -4.52
N ALA A 254 13.56 -13.31 -4.22
CA ALA A 254 14.68 -13.79 -3.42
C ALA A 254 14.26 -14.15 -1.98
N GLU A 255 13.43 -13.32 -1.34
CA GLU A 255 12.85 -13.61 -0.03
C GLU A 255 12.00 -14.88 -0.06
N ARG A 256 11.18 -15.05 -1.10
CA ARG A 256 10.38 -16.25 -1.30
C ARG A 256 11.25 -17.50 -1.49
N GLN A 257 12.30 -17.42 -2.31
CA GLN A 257 13.24 -18.52 -2.51
C GLN A 257 13.95 -18.90 -1.21
N ARG A 258 14.46 -17.92 -0.46
CA ARG A 258 15.04 -18.14 0.87
C ARG A 258 14.04 -18.79 1.82
N PHE A 259 12.77 -18.40 1.77
CA PHE A 259 11.72 -18.99 2.60
C PHE A 259 11.47 -20.46 2.23
N GLU A 260 11.42 -20.77 0.94
CA GLU A 260 11.27 -22.14 0.43
C GLU A 260 12.49 -23.01 0.83
N GLU A 261 13.72 -22.52 0.66
CA GLU A 261 14.95 -23.21 1.09
C GLU A 261 14.99 -23.47 2.60
N PHE A 262 14.54 -22.51 3.39
CA PHE A 262 14.45 -22.64 4.84
C PHE A 262 13.40 -23.69 5.24
N VAL A 263 12.22 -23.69 4.61
CA VAL A 263 11.20 -24.72 4.81
C VAL A 263 11.73 -26.10 4.45
N ASP A 264 12.47 -26.22 3.33
CA ASP A 264 13.04 -27.49 2.91
C ASP A 264 14.12 -27.97 3.88
N SER A 265 14.94 -27.07 4.44
CA SER A 265 15.92 -27.40 5.47
C SER A 265 15.26 -27.95 6.74
N LEU A 266 14.18 -27.32 7.22
CA LEU A 266 13.38 -27.81 8.33
C LEU A 266 12.74 -29.18 8.02
N LYS A 267 12.22 -29.34 6.80
CA LYS A 267 11.59 -30.58 6.35
C LYS A 267 12.59 -31.74 6.32
N VAL A 268 13.78 -31.54 5.74
CA VAL A 268 14.85 -32.54 5.70
C VAL A 268 15.19 -32.99 7.11
N ARG A 269 15.39 -32.03 8.02
CA ARG A 269 15.71 -32.34 9.41
C ARG A 269 14.62 -33.17 10.10
N LEU A 270 13.35 -32.83 9.89
CA LEU A 270 12.22 -33.59 10.44
C LEU A 270 12.20 -35.04 9.97
N ILE A 271 12.45 -35.27 8.68
CA ILE A 271 12.46 -36.60 8.07
C ILE A 271 13.67 -37.41 8.54
N GLU A 272 14.86 -36.81 8.59
CA GLU A 272 16.09 -37.46 9.07
C GLU A 272 15.93 -38.00 10.49
N THR A 273 15.34 -37.22 11.39
CA THR A 273 15.19 -37.62 12.79
C THR A 273 13.89 -38.40 13.06
N ASN A 274 12.94 -38.39 12.13
CA ASN A 274 11.67 -39.12 12.24
C ASN A 274 11.28 -39.71 10.87
N PRO A 275 11.90 -40.83 10.44
CA PRO A 275 11.70 -41.40 9.10
C PRO A 275 10.27 -41.85 8.80
N GLU A 276 9.47 -42.08 9.85
CA GLU A 276 8.05 -42.44 9.73
C GLU A 276 7.14 -41.27 9.33
N LEU A 277 7.66 -40.02 9.33
CA LEU A 277 6.93 -38.87 8.82
C LEU A 277 6.83 -38.93 7.29
N GLY A 278 5.62 -39.00 6.78
CA GLY A 278 5.38 -38.80 5.35
C GLY A 278 5.80 -37.39 4.89
N ASP A 279 6.28 -37.28 3.65
CA ASP A 279 6.81 -36.04 3.05
C ASP A 279 5.84 -34.85 3.20
N GLU A 280 4.55 -35.10 2.94
CA GLU A 280 3.51 -34.07 3.03
C GLU A 280 3.31 -33.57 4.47
N THR A 281 3.37 -34.47 5.44
CA THR A 281 3.22 -34.13 6.87
C THR A 281 4.44 -33.33 7.34
N ALA A 282 5.65 -33.77 7.00
CA ALA A 282 6.88 -33.04 7.31
C ALA A 282 6.87 -31.64 6.69
N LYS A 283 6.45 -31.51 5.42
CA LYS A 283 6.31 -30.22 4.74
C LYS A 283 5.29 -29.30 5.43
N LYS A 284 4.14 -29.83 5.87
CA LYS A 284 3.13 -29.04 6.62
C LYS A 284 3.67 -28.56 7.96
N MET A 285 4.42 -29.40 8.67
CA MET A 285 5.05 -29.05 9.95
C MET A 285 6.15 -27.98 9.77
N ALA A 286 7.04 -28.17 8.80
CA ALA A 286 8.08 -27.21 8.44
C ALA A 286 7.51 -25.83 8.05
N ASN A 287 6.46 -25.80 7.21
CA ASN A 287 5.80 -24.54 6.85
C ASN A 287 5.19 -23.80 8.05
N ARG A 288 4.62 -24.54 9.02
CA ARG A 288 4.09 -23.92 10.25
C ARG A 288 5.19 -23.34 11.12
N LEU A 289 6.33 -24.03 11.21
CA LEU A 289 7.50 -23.54 11.95
C LEU A 289 8.08 -22.30 11.28
N ALA A 290 8.31 -22.34 9.96
CA ALA A 290 8.87 -21.21 9.22
C ALA A 290 8.00 -19.95 9.27
N LYS A 291 6.66 -20.10 9.34
CA LYS A 291 5.75 -18.96 9.52
C LYS A 291 5.78 -18.37 10.94
N LYS A 292 6.11 -19.18 11.95
CA LYS A 292 6.06 -18.78 13.36
C LYS A 292 7.40 -18.27 13.86
N TYR A 293 8.48 -18.90 13.42
CA TYR A 293 9.85 -18.55 13.75
C TYR A 293 10.47 -18.07 12.45
N ASP A 294 10.45 -16.75 12.27
CA ASP A 294 10.99 -16.04 11.13
C ASP A 294 12.47 -16.44 10.88
N GLN A 295 12.99 -16.18 9.67
CA GLN A 295 14.36 -16.51 9.25
C GLN A 295 15.48 -15.89 10.12
N THR A 296 15.11 -15.04 11.07
CA THR A 296 16.03 -14.32 11.98
C THR A 296 16.73 -15.23 13.00
N SER A 297 16.19 -16.42 13.25
CA SER A 297 16.84 -17.44 14.09
C SER A 297 17.84 -18.26 13.26
N SER A 298 19.13 -17.95 13.37
CA SER A 298 20.19 -18.56 12.55
C SER A 298 20.42 -20.07 12.79
N ASP A 299 19.85 -20.65 13.84
CA ASP A 299 20.01 -22.08 14.15
C ASP A 299 18.69 -22.86 14.08
N ILE A 300 18.61 -23.78 13.12
CA ILE A 300 17.47 -24.69 12.92
C ILE A 300 17.19 -25.52 14.18
N ASN A 301 18.23 -25.95 14.91
CA ASN A 301 18.05 -26.74 16.12
C ASN A 301 17.38 -25.92 17.23
N GLN A 302 17.74 -24.64 17.35
CA GLN A 302 17.13 -23.74 18.31
C GLN A 302 15.64 -23.51 18.00
N ILE A 303 15.26 -23.44 16.73
CA ILE A 303 13.86 -23.32 16.30
C ILE A 303 13.07 -24.55 16.72
N PHE A 304 13.60 -25.74 16.44
CA PHE A 304 12.96 -26.99 16.85
C PHE A 304 12.87 -27.13 18.36
N ALA A 305 13.93 -26.80 19.11
CA ALA A 305 13.94 -26.86 20.58
C ALA A 305 12.89 -25.92 21.18
N THR A 306 12.87 -24.66 20.72
CA THR A 306 11.90 -23.66 21.16
C THR A 306 10.47 -24.10 20.83
N ALA A 307 10.23 -24.58 19.61
CA ALA A 307 8.93 -25.08 19.20
C ALA A 307 8.48 -26.30 20.00
N ALA A 308 9.39 -27.22 20.32
CA ALA A 308 9.13 -28.41 21.12
C ALA A 308 8.65 -28.01 22.52
N THR A 309 9.42 -27.16 23.20
CA THR A 309 9.15 -26.74 24.59
C THR A 309 7.83 -25.99 24.70
N HIS A 310 7.60 -24.98 23.86
CA HIS A 310 6.34 -24.23 23.86
C HIS A 310 5.12 -25.11 23.59
N ARG A 311 5.26 -26.08 22.68
CA ARG A 311 4.15 -26.96 22.31
C ARG A 311 3.83 -27.95 23.41
N MET A 312 4.84 -28.49 24.09
CA MET A 312 4.65 -29.36 25.26
C MET A 312 3.94 -28.63 26.41
N VAL A 313 4.39 -27.41 26.74
CA VAL A 313 3.74 -26.59 27.77
C VAL A 313 2.28 -26.27 27.42
N SER A 314 1.99 -26.08 26.13
CA SER A 314 0.64 -25.78 25.65
C SER A 314 -0.26 -27.02 25.50
N ALA A 315 0.31 -28.23 25.48
CA ALA A 315 -0.42 -29.46 25.17
C ALA A 315 -1.50 -29.80 26.20
N LYS A 316 -1.34 -29.42 27.48
CA LYS A 316 -2.32 -29.66 28.57
C LYS A 316 -2.91 -31.09 28.58
N GLY A 317 -2.10 -32.12 28.28
CA GLY A 317 -2.54 -33.52 28.21
C GLY A 317 -3.14 -33.97 26.87
N GLN A 318 -3.05 -33.16 25.81
CA GLN A 318 -3.45 -33.57 24.46
C GLN A 318 -2.34 -34.41 23.80
N GLU A 319 -2.58 -35.71 23.66
CA GLU A 319 -1.61 -36.67 23.10
C GLU A 319 -1.05 -36.27 21.72
N ALA A 320 -1.88 -35.68 20.86
CA ALA A 320 -1.45 -35.23 19.53
C ALA A 320 -0.43 -34.09 19.58
N GLU A 321 -0.60 -33.15 20.53
CA GLU A 321 0.29 -32.01 20.73
C GLU A 321 1.60 -32.46 21.39
N GLU A 322 1.53 -33.36 22.37
CA GLU A 322 2.71 -33.97 23.01
C GLU A 322 3.54 -34.78 22.02
N ARG A 323 2.88 -35.57 21.15
CA ARG A 323 3.57 -36.32 20.09
C ARG A 323 4.29 -35.38 19.13
N THR A 324 3.65 -34.27 18.76
CA THR A 324 4.25 -33.25 17.90
C THR A 324 5.44 -32.57 18.59
N ALA A 325 5.34 -32.27 19.89
CA ALA A 325 6.43 -31.69 20.66
C ALA A 325 7.66 -32.62 20.73
N LYS A 326 7.44 -33.93 20.94
CA LYS A 326 8.52 -34.94 20.92
C LYS A 326 9.19 -35.06 19.55
N ILE A 327 8.41 -34.97 18.46
CA ILE A 327 8.96 -34.96 17.08
C ILE A 327 9.90 -33.77 16.89
N TYR A 328 9.52 -32.58 17.37
CA TYR A 328 10.38 -31.38 17.32
C TYR A 328 11.60 -31.51 18.23
N ALA A 329 11.46 -32.04 19.45
CA ALA A 329 12.60 -32.25 20.34
C ALA A 329 13.67 -33.17 19.72
N ARG A 330 13.25 -34.25 19.05
CA ARG A 330 14.14 -35.13 18.29
C ARG A 330 14.81 -34.41 17.12
N ALA A 331 14.06 -33.60 16.38
CA ALA A 331 14.60 -32.81 15.28
C ALA A 331 15.65 -31.78 15.75
N ALA A 332 15.50 -31.26 16.97
CA ALA A 332 16.49 -30.42 17.64
C ALA A 332 17.72 -31.18 18.15
N GLY A 333 17.73 -32.52 18.11
CA GLY A 333 18.78 -33.34 18.71
C GLY A 333 18.75 -33.36 20.25
N MET A 334 17.62 -33.02 20.87
CA MET A 334 17.48 -33.04 22.32
C MET A 334 17.27 -34.48 22.82
N THR A 335 17.91 -34.82 23.94
CA THR A 335 17.58 -36.03 24.70
C THR A 335 16.26 -35.83 25.45
N ASP A 336 15.57 -36.93 25.80
CA ASP A 336 14.32 -36.86 26.57
C ASP A 336 14.52 -36.15 27.93
N GLU A 337 15.69 -36.33 28.55
CA GLU A 337 16.07 -35.63 29.78
C GLU A 337 16.27 -34.12 29.56
N ALA A 338 17.03 -33.73 28.53
CA ALA A 338 17.23 -32.32 28.20
C ALA A 338 15.92 -31.63 27.80
N PHE A 339 15.04 -32.34 27.10
CA PHE A 339 13.72 -31.86 26.73
C PHE A 339 12.84 -31.65 27.96
N LYS A 340 12.83 -32.59 28.90
CA LYS A 340 12.09 -32.46 30.15
C LYS A 340 12.59 -31.27 30.98
N ILE A 341 13.90 -31.12 31.13
CA ILE A 341 14.49 -29.98 31.86
C ILE A 341 14.09 -28.65 31.21
N ALA A 342 14.10 -28.55 29.88
CA ALA A 342 13.69 -27.33 29.18
C ALA A 342 12.20 -27.00 29.38
N VAL A 343 11.33 -28.01 29.42
CA VAL A 343 9.89 -27.85 29.67
C VAL A 343 9.64 -27.43 31.11
N ASP A 344 10.29 -28.07 32.08
CA ASP A 344 10.19 -27.73 33.49
C ASP A 344 10.67 -26.28 33.74
N ALA A 345 11.80 -25.88 33.14
CA ALA A 345 12.30 -24.52 33.22
C ALA A 345 11.33 -23.48 32.65
N LEU A 346 10.65 -23.79 31.54
CA LEU A 346 9.66 -22.88 30.96
C LEU A 346 8.39 -22.78 31.82
N HIS A 347 7.97 -23.87 32.47
CA HIS A 347 6.88 -23.86 33.45
C HIS A 347 7.23 -23.01 34.68
N GLU A 348 8.44 -23.14 35.21
CA GLU A 348 8.92 -22.31 36.31
C GLU A 348 8.95 -20.83 35.93
N GLN A 349 9.45 -20.49 34.74
CA GLN A 349 9.45 -19.11 34.24
C GLN A 349 8.03 -18.55 34.12
N HIS A 350 7.09 -19.30 33.54
CA HIS A 350 5.69 -18.87 33.47
C HIS A 350 5.05 -18.69 34.85
N ALA A 351 5.44 -19.49 35.85
CA ALA A 351 4.97 -19.34 37.22
C ALA A 351 5.51 -18.07 37.87
N ILE A 352 6.80 -17.76 37.66
CA ILE A 352 7.44 -16.53 38.13
C ILE A 352 6.78 -15.31 37.48
N ASP A 353 6.60 -15.33 36.15
CA ASP A 353 5.97 -14.22 35.41
C ASP A 353 4.52 -13.99 35.85
N ALA A 354 3.77 -15.07 36.10
CA ALA A 354 2.41 -14.97 36.61
C ALA A 354 2.36 -14.39 38.04
N GLN A 355 3.32 -14.72 38.90
CA GLN A 355 3.45 -14.13 40.23
C GLN A 355 3.80 -12.64 40.14
N ALA A 356 4.78 -12.27 39.30
CA ALA A 356 5.18 -10.89 39.09
C ALA A 356 4.01 -10.04 38.53
N GLN A 357 3.23 -10.59 37.60
CA GLN A 357 2.04 -9.91 37.08
C GLN A 357 0.95 -9.77 38.14
N ALA A 358 0.72 -10.81 38.95
CA ALA A 358 -0.24 -10.76 40.05
C ALA A 358 0.18 -9.74 41.14
N GLU A 359 1.47 -9.57 41.39
CA GLU A 359 2.00 -8.53 42.28
C GLU A 359 1.81 -7.12 41.70
N ARG A 360 2.14 -6.90 40.41
CA ARG A 360 1.85 -5.63 39.72
C ARG A 360 0.36 -5.28 39.74
N ASP A 361 -0.51 -6.26 39.53
CA ASP A 361 -1.96 -6.07 39.59
C ASP A 361 -2.44 -5.74 41.03
N ARG A 362 -1.80 -6.31 42.05
CA ARG A 362 -2.06 -5.98 43.47
C ARG A 362 -1.56 -4.57 43.81
N GLU A 363 -0.37 -4.19 43.37
CA GLU A 363 0.19 -2.84 43.56
C GLU A 363 -0.65 -1.78 42.85
N SER A 364 -1.08 -2.05 41.60
CA SER A 364 -2.00 -1.18 40.85
C SER A 364 -3.34 -0.99 41.58
N LYS A 365 -3.93 -2.08 42.11
CA LYS A 365 -5.15 -2.02 42.92
C LYS A 365 -4.93 -1.33 44.27
N ALA A 366 -3.77 -1.48 44.90
CA ALA A 366 -3.43 -0.78 46.13
C ALA A 366 -3.25 0.73 45.89
N HIS A 367 -2.59 1.12 44.79
CA HIS A 367 -2.44 2.52 44.40
C HIS A 367 -3.79 3.17 44.02
N HIS A 368 -4.68 2.46 43.32
CA HIS A 368 -6.05 2.95 43.09
C HIS A 368 -6.95 2.90 44.34
N GLY A 369 -6.66 2.04 45.32
CA GLY A 369 -7.33 2.01 46.63
C GLY A 369 -6.88 3.12 47.60
N THR A 370 -5.80 3.83 47.29
CA THR A 370 -5.30 4.97 48.09
C THR A 370 -5.75 6.34 47.60
N MET A 371 -6.55 6.42 46.52
CA MET A 371 -7.35 7.63 46.30
C MET A 371 -8.48 7.65 47.32
N LYS A 372 -8.32 8.50 48.34
CA LYS A 372 -9.34 8.79 49.34
C LYS A 372 -10.72 8.97 48.68
N PRO A 373 -11.81 8.49 49.30
CA PRO A 373 -13.17 8.81 48.88
C PRO A 373 -13.57 10.26 49.25
N GLU A 374 -12.70 11.25 49.01
CA GLU A 374 -13.00 12.67 49.25
C GLU A 374 -13.42 13.43 47.98
N THR A 375 -13.37 12.82 46.80
CA THR A 375 -13.79 13.49 45.54
C THR A 375 -14.97 12.84 44.81
N VAL A 376 -15.49 11.70 45.26
CA VAL A 376 -16.69 11.09 44.65
C VAL A 376 -18.00 11.70 45.19
N ALA A 377 -17.95 12.49 46.27
CA ALA A 377 -19.11 13.15 46.86
C ALA A 377 -19.43 14.55 46.30
N ALA A 378 -18.82 14.98 45.17
CA ALA A 378 -19.05 16.33 44.62
C ALA A 378 -20.01 16.40 43.41
N HIS A 379 -20.48 15.29 42.85
CA HIS A 379 -21.36 15.33 41.67
C HIS A 379 -22.74 14.65 41.80
N ALA A 380 -23.10 14.13 42.97
CA ALA A 380 -24.42 13.51 43.19
C ALA A 380 -25.48 14.43 43.83
N SER A 381 -25.19 15.72 44.09
CA SER A 381 -26.13 16.64 44.76
C SER A 381 -26.35 17.95 44.00
N LYS A 382 -26.81 17.87 42.75
CA LYS A 382 -27.50 19.00 42.07
C LYS A 382 -28.50 18.48 41.02
N LYS A 383 -29.59 17.84 41.45
CA LYS A 383 -30.86 17.78 40.68
C LYS A 383 -32.02 17.15 41.48
N ASN A 384 -32.24 17.59 42.71
CA ASN A 384 -33.53 17.38 43.36
C ASN A 384 -33.86 18.60 44.21
N GLY A 385 -34.52 19.57 43.59
CA GLY A 385 -34.93 20.78 44.28
C GLY A 385 -35.22 21.92 43.34
N GLN A 386 -36.19 21.76 42.42
CA GLN A 386 -37.11 22.85 42.09
C GLN A 386 -38.32 22.36 41.29
N ALA A 387 -39.47 22.57 41.93
CA ALA A 387 -40.75 22.92 41.32
C ALA A 387 -41.55 21.83 40.57
N LYS A 388 -42.18 20.96 41.37
CA LYS A 388 -43.62 20.76 41.24
C LYS A 388 -44.32 22.12 41.44
N LYS A 389 -44.85 22.73 40.36
CA LYS A 389 -45.95 23.71 40.43
C LYS A 389 -46.53 23.90 39.02
N LYS A 390 -47.59 23.14 38.73
CA LYS A 390 -48.78 23.51 37.93
C LYS A 390 -49.41 22.22 37.42
N ASP A 391 -50.44 21.74 38.12
CA ASP A 391 -51.68 21.30 37.47
C ASP A 391 -52.69 20.84 38.51
N LYS A 392 -53.48 21.81 38.98
CA LYS A 392 -54.85 21.63 39.47
C LYS A 392 -55.59 22.93 39.21
N ASN A 393 -56.18 23.07 38.02
CA ASN A 393 -57.50 23.65 37.83
C ASN A 393 -57.82 23.81 36.33
N LYS A 394 -58.63 22.89 35.80
CA LYS A 394 -59.84 23.24 35.04
C LYS A 394 -60.61 21.95 34.68
N LYS A 395 -61.53 21.58 35.57
CA LYS A 395 -62.86 21.11 35.17
C LYS A 395 -63.79 22.30 35.32
N LYS A 396 -64.25 22.84 34.20
CA LYS A 396 -65.60 23.35 33.97
C LYS A 396 -65.82 23.37 32.48
#